data_AF-A0A9D1B3E6-F1
#
_entry.id   AF-A0A9D1B3E6-F1
#
_cell.length_a   1.000
_cell.length_b   1.000
_cell.length_c   1.000
_cell.angle_alpha   90.00
_cell.angle_beta   90.00
_cell.angle_gamma   90.00
#
_symmetry.space_group_name_H-M   'P 1'
#
loop_
_entity.id
_entity.type
_entity.pdbx_description
1 polymer ?
#
loop_
_entity_poly.entity_id
_entity_poly.type
_entity_poly.pdbx_seq_one_letter_code
_entity_poly.pdbx_strand_id
1 'polypeptide(L)'
;MLRTLYSRLALTLFVLLCVVGLALVFLVRDTSALYQQEVAQKLNRSLAAQIVAEQALISDDEVDGEALAHLFHLLMVINPSIELYLLDREGRVLAFSAPEGKVRRARVDLRPVRRFLAGGARFPLAGDDPRDPRRSKVFSAARIPAEGPLQGYLYVILGSEKYDSIVQSLQGSYILRASSW
;
A
#
# COMPACT_ATOMS: atom_id res chain seq x y z
N MET A 1 -26.07 -44.65 15.23
CA MET A 1 -27.44 -44.57 14.68
C MET A 1 -28.15 -43.33 15.24
N LEU A 2 -28.12 -42.20 14.53
CA LEU A 2 -28.86 -40.99 14.90
C LEU A 2 -30.33 -41.19 14.47
N ARG A 3 -31.10 -41.90 15.29
CA ARG A 3 -32.46 -42.39 14.97
C ARG A 3 -33.59 -41.61 15.63
N THR A 4 -33.35 -40.38 16.09
CA THR A 4 -34.39 -39.49 16.61
C THR A 4 -34.46 -38.23 15.75
N LEU A 5 -35.68 -37.76 15.45
CA LEU A 5 -35.93 -36.52 14.69
C LEU A 5 -35.13 -35.33 15.25
N TYR A 6 -35.01 -35.26 16.59
CA TYR A 6 -34.20 -34.28 17.30
C TYR A 6 -32.70 -34.32 16.92
N SER A 7 -32.10 -35.51 16.78
CA SER A 7 -30.68 -35.63 16.43
C SER A 7 -30.38 -35.15 15.00
N ARG A 8 -31.32 -35.34 14.07
CA ARG A 8 -31.18 -34.82 12.70
C ARG A 8 -31.32 -33.30 12.67
N LEU A 9 -32.31 -32.75 13.37
CA LEU A 9 -32.50 -31.30 13.51
C LEU A 9 -31.32 -30.60 14.19
N ALA A 10 -30.78 -31.21 15.26
CA ALA A 10 -29.60 -30.67 15.95
C ALA A 10 -28.36 -30.69 15.05
N LEU A 11 -28.17 -31.76 14.26
CA LEU A 11 -27.06 -31.85 13.32
C LEU A 11 -27.19 -30.82 12.19
N THR A 12 -28.37 -30.65 11.59
CA THR A 12 -28.57 -29.61 10.57
C THR A 12 -28.36 -28.21 11.13
N LEU A 13 -28.86 -27.92 12.33
CA LEU A 13 -28.64 -26.64 13.00
C LEU A 13 -27.14 -26.39 13.26
N PHE A 14 -26.42 -27.41 13.73
CA PHE A 14 -24.99 -27.33 13.98
C PHE A 14 -24.19 -27.07 12.70
N VAL A 15 -24.48 -27.80 11.62
CA VAL A 15 -23.85 -27.58 10.31
C VAL A 15 -24.15 -26.19 9.79
N LEU A 16 -25.40 -25.72 9.90
CA LEU A 16 -25.78 -24.37 9.51
C LEU A 16 -25.01 -23.31 10.31
N LEU A 17 -24.89 -23.47 11.63
CA LEU A 17 -24.12 -22.59 12.49
C LEU A 17 -22.65 -22.52 12.07
N CYS A 18 -22.03 -23.67 11.79
CA CYS A 18 -20.64 -23.73 11.32
C CYS A 18 -20.47 -23.03 9.97
N VAL A 19 -21.40 -23.21 9.02
CA VAL A 19 -21.35 -22.55 7.70
C VAL A 19 -21.45 -21.03 7.86
N VAL A 20 -22.39 -20.55 8.69
CA VAL A 20 -22.54 -19.10 8.96
C VAL A 20 -21.29 -18.55 9.65
N GLY A 21 -20.75 -19.27 10.64
CA GLY A 21 -19.52 -18.88 11.33
C GLY A 21 -18.33 -18.77 10.38
N LEU A 22 -18.13 -19.75 9.51
CA LEU A 22 -17.06 -19.72 8.50
C LEU A 22 -17.25 -18.57 7.50
N ALA A 23 -18.49 -18.34 7.04
CA ALA A 23 -18.80 -17.23 6.15
C ALA A 23 -18.48 -15.87 6.80
N LEU A 24 -18.83 -15.68 8.07
CA LEU A 24 -18.53 -14.46 8.82
C LEU A 24 -17.02 -14.26 9.00
N VAL A 25 -16.29 -15.31 9.37
CA VAL A 25 -14.82 -15.24 9.51
C VAL A 25 -14.16 -14.86 8.18
N PHE A 26 -14.64 -15.44 7.07
CA PHE A 26 -14.12 -15.12 5.73
C PHE A 26 -14.40 -13.66 5.34
N LEU A 27 -15.63 -13.19 5.59
CA LEU A 27 -16.05 -11.81 5.31
C LEU A 27 -15.24 -10.79 6.11
N VAL A 28 -15.04 -11.03 7.41
CA VAL A 28 -14.29 -10.14 8.29
C VAL A 28 -12.81 -10.06 7.86
N ARG A 29 -12.21 -11.17 7.43
CA ARG A 29 -10.82 -11.19 6.97
C ARG A 29 -10.59 -10.29 5.76
N ASP A 30 -11.43 -10.40 4.74
CA ASP A 30 -11.28 -9.64 3.50
C ASP A 30 -11.55 -8.15 3.70
N THR A 31 -12.63 -7.83 4.43
CA THR A 31 -13.01 -6.45 4.75
C THR A 31 -11.93 -5.74 5.56
N SER A 32 -11.27 -6.45 6.48
CA SER A 32 -10.24 -5.86 7.34
C SER A 32 -9.03 -5.39 6.54
N ALA A 33 -8.60 -6.13 5.51
CA ALA A 33 -7.45 -5.76 4.71
C ALA A 33 -7.70 -4.48 3.88
N LEU A 34 -8.86 -4.40 3.23
CA LEU A 34 -9.27 -3.22 2.46
C LEU A 34 -9.42 -1.98 3.37
N TYR A 35 -10.00 -2.16 4.56
CA TYR A 35 -10.14 -1.09 5.54
C TYR A 35 -8.77 -0.52 5.96
N GLN A 36 -7.81 -1.38 6.26
CA GLN A 36 -6.45 -0.95 6.65
C GLN A 36 -5.75 -0.18 5.52
N GLN A 37 -5.88 -0.65 4.27
CA GLN A 37 -5.33 0.05 3.11
C GLN A 37 -5.97 1.43 2.91
N GLU A 38 -7.28 1.53 3.09
CA GLU A 38 -8.00 2.80 2.98
C GLU A 38 -7.56 3.80 4.06
N VAL A 39 -7.44 3.35 5.31
CA VAL A 39 -6.96 4.17 6.43
C VAL A 39 -5.53 4.64 6.16
N ALA A 40 -4.63 3.73 5.78
CA ALA A 40 -3.24 4.06 5.47
C ALA A 40 -3.14 5.08 4.33
N GLN A 41 -3.93 4.93 3.27
CA GLN A 41 -3.92 5.85 2.14
C GLN A 41 -4.53 7.22 2.48
N LYS A 42 -5.60 7.26 3.27
CA LYS A 42 -6.21 8.52 3.72
C LYS A 42 -5.27 9.29 4.64
N LEU A 43 -4.62 8.62 5.58
CA LEU A 43 -3.69 9.24 6.52
C LEU A 43 -2.46 9.80 5.82
N ASN A 44 -1.92 9.08 4.84
CA ASN A 44 -0.71 9.47 4.11
C ASN A 44 -1.01 10.14 2.75
N ARG A 45 -2.25 10.61 2.54
CA ARG A 45 -2.68 11.21 1.27
C ARG A 45 -1.82 12.42 0.89
N SER A 46 -1.44 13.24 1.87
CA SER A 46 -0.64 14.44 1.67
C SER A 46 0.87 14.19 1.68
N LEU A 47 1.32 12.98 2.02
CA LEU A 47 2.73 12.67 2.28
C LEU A 47 3.63 13.09 1.11
N ALA A 48 3.31 12.64 -0.11
CA ALA A 48 4.11 13.00 -1.28
C ALA A 48 4.10 14.53 -1.53
N ALA A 49 2.97 15.20 -1.29
CA ALA A 49 2.85 16.64 -1.50
C ALA A 49 3.68 17.43 -0.47
N GLN A 50 3.69 16.98 0.79
CA GLN A 50 4.48 17.57 1.87
C GLN A 50 5.98 17.43 1.60
N ILE A 51 6.43 16.25 1.14
CA ILE A 51 7.83 16.03 0.78
C ILE A 51 8.27 16.96 -0.35
N VAL A 52 7.45 17.10 -1.41
CA VAL A 52 7.79 18.01 -2.53
C VAL A 52 7.79 19.47 -2.09
N ALA A 53 6.84 19.87 -1.24
CA ALA A 53 6.75 21.24 -0.74
C ALA A 53 7.98 21.60 0.13
N GLU A 54 8.42 20.70 1.00
CA GLU A 54 9.63 20.87 1.82
C GLU A 54 10.91 20.94 0.96
N GLN A 55 11.00 20.18 -0.13
CA GLN A 55 12.16 20.24 -1.03
C GLN A 55 12.22 21.52 -1.86
N ALA A 56 11.08 22.07 -2.27
CA ALA A 56 11.03 23.34 -2.99
C ALA A 56 11.59 24.51 -2.14
N LEU A 57 11.65 24.36 -0.81
CA LEU A 57 12.33 25.30 0.09
C LEU A 57 13.87 25.12 0.12
N ILE A 58 14.41 24.02 -0.43
CA ILE A 58 15.82 23.60 -0.26
C ILE A 58 16.63 23.70 -1.57
N SER A 59 16.02 23.82 -2.75
CA SER A 59 16.78 23.90 -4.01
C SER A 59 16.13 24.84 -5.03
N ASP A 60 16.86 25.91 -5.37
CA ASP A 60 16.36 27.06 -6.11
C ASP A 60 16.49 26.95 -7.64
N ASP A 61 16.96 25.83 -8.23
CA ASP A 61 16.87 25.72 -9.71
C ASP A 61 17.02 24.34 -10.39
N GLU A 62 17.48 23.28 -9.72
CA GLU A 62 17.48 21.94 -10.35
C GLU A 62 17.09 20.84 -9.36
N VAL A 63 16.31 19.86 -9.83
CA VAL A 63 16.02 18.64 -9.07
C VAL A 63 17.33 17.85 -8.97
N ASP A 64 18.11 18.15 -7.94
CA ASP A 64 19.35 17.43 -7.65
C ASP A 64 19.00 15.99 -7.23
N GLY A 65 19.28 15.05 -8.13
CA GLY A 65 19.02 13.63 -7.93
C GLY A 65 19.79 13.07 -6.73
N GLU A 66 20.95 13.61 -6.37
CA GLU A 66 21.72 13.17 -5.20
C GLU A 66 21.07 13.64 -3.89
N ALA A 67 20.69 14.92 -3.82
CA ALA A 67 20.00 15.46 -2.64
C ALA A 67 18.68 14.69 -2.39
N LEU A 68 17.95 14.38 -3.46
CA LEU A 68 16.72 13.60 -3.39
C LEU A 68 16.98 12.16 -2.94
N ALA A 69 18.03 11.51 -3.46
CA ALA A 69 18.42 10.17 -3.05
C ALA A 69 18.81 10.10 -1.56
N HIS A 70 19.51 11.12 -1.06
CA HIS A 70 19.87 11.20 0.36
C HIS A 70 18.64 11.38 1.26
N LEU A 71 17.70 12.26 0.87
CA LEU A 71 16.43 12.42 1.60
C LEU A 71 15.59 11.15 1.58
N PHE A 72 15.54 10.46 0.44
CA PHE A 72 14.89 9.17 0.31
C PHE A 72 15.48 8.13 1.27
N HIS A 73 16.81 8.11 1.43
CA HIS A 73 17.47 7.24 2.38
C HIS A 73 17.06 7.55 3.83
N LEU A 74 17.09 8.83 4.23
CA LEU A 74 16.69 9.27 5.56
C LEU A 74 15.23 8.90 5.87
N LEU A 75 14.32 9.17 4.92
CA LEU A 75 12.90 8.85 5.08
C LEU A 75 12.64 7.34 5.18
N MET A 76 13.42 6.51 4.48
CA MET A 76 13.32 5.05 4.61
C MET A 76 13.75 4.55 6.01
N VAL A 77 14.73 5.21 6.63
CA VAL A 77 15.16 4.89 8.01
C VAL A 77 14.08 5.31 9.02
N ILE A 78 13.50 6.49 8.85
CA ILE A 78 12.47 7.03 9.75
C ILE A 78 11.16 6.23 9.64
N ASN A 79 10.75 5.94 8.40
CA ASN A 79 9.53 5.21 8.12
C ASN A 79 9.78 4.08 7.12
N PRO A 80 10.15 2.88 7.58
CA PRO A 80 10.43 1.75 6.68
C PRO A 80 9.16 1.18 6.02
N SER A 81 7.98 1.71 6.34
CA SER A 81 6.71 1.28 5.73
C SER A 81 6.41 1.98 4.40
N ILE A 82 7.19 2.99 4.01
CA ILE A 82 7.03 3.71 2.75
C ILE A 82 8.18 3.42 1.78
N GLU A 83 7.89 3.54 0.48
CA GLU A 83 8.90 3.41 -0.58
C GLU A 83 8.72 4.56 -1.56
N LEU A 84 9.80 5.28 -1.88
CA LEU A 84 9.75 6.49 -2.69
C LEU A 84 10.34 6.23 -4.08
N TYR A 85 9.66 6.75 -5.09
CA TYR A 85 10.01 6.65 -6.50
C TYR A 85 9.87 8.01 -7.16
N LEU A 86 10.92 8.46 -7.84
CA LEU A 86 10.85 9.61 -8.73
C LEU A 86 10.43 9.13 -10.12
N LEU A 87 9.34 9.69 -10.65
CA LEU A 87 8.83 9.40 -11.97
C LEU A 87 9.00 10.60 -12.89
N ASP A 88 9.26 10.36 -14.17
CA ASP A 88 9.14 11.40 -15.20
C ASP A 88 7.68 11.68 -15.61
N ARG A 89 7.50 12.57 -16.59
CA ARG A 89 6.20 12.96 -17.15
C ARG A 89 5.44 11.78 -17.79
N GLU A 90 6.14 10.75 -18.22
CA GLU A 90 5.58 9.55 -18.87
C GLU A 90 5.39 8.37 -17.91
N GLY A 91 5.84 8.51 -16.66
CA GLY A 91 5.76 7.51 -15.59
C GLY A 91 6.95 6.57 -15.53
N ARG A 92 8.07 6.86 -16.20
CA ARG A 92 9.30 6.07 -16.06
C ARG A 92 9.97 6.37 -14.73
N VAL A 93 10.47 5.33 -14.07
CA VAL A 93 11.17 5.44 -12.79
C VAL A 93 12.58 5.98 -13.05
N LEU A 94 12.86 7.18 -12.55
CA LEU A 94 14.16 7.86 -12.66
C LEU A 94 15.08 7.53 -11.48
N ALA A 95 14.52 7.53 -10.26
CA ALA A 95 15.25 7.25 -9.03
C ALA A 95 14.33 6.55 -8.02
N PHE A 96 14.90 5.81 -7.07
CA PHE A 96 14.13 5.05 -6.08
C PHE A 96 14.88 4.90 -4.75
N SER A 97 14.13 4.81 -3.64
CA SER A 97 14.66 4.69 -2.27
C SER A 97 14.96 3.25 -1.83
N ALA A 98 15.22 2.34 -2.77
CA ALA A 98 15.39 0.90 -2.51
C ALA A 98 16.85 0.48 -2.67
N PRO A 99 17.31 -0.57 -1.96
CA PRO A 99 18.58 -1.22 -2.29
C PRO A 99 18.61 -1.60 -3.77
N GLU A 100 19.77 -1.43 -4.41
CA GLU A 100 19.97 -1.71 -5.84
C GLU A 100 19.43 -3.11 -6.23
N GLY A 101 18.80 -3.21 -7.40
CA GLY A 101 18.31 -4.48 -7.96
C GLY A 101 16.90 -4.91 -7.54
N LYS A 102 16.16 -4.11 -6.76
CA LYS A 102 14.78 -4.45 -6.34
C LYS A 102 13.66 -3.94 -7.25
N VAL A 103 13.91 -2.94 -8.09
CA VAL A 103 12.91 -2.41 -9.02
C VAL A 103 12.87 -3.30 -10.27
N ARG A 104 11.72 -3.93 -10.53
CA ARG A 104 11.51 -4.82 -11.67
C ARG A 104 10.76 -4.16 -12.82
N ARG A 105 10.06 -3.07 -12.53
CA ARG A 105 9.21 -2.35 -13.47
C ARG A 105 9.81 -0.97 -13.73
N ALA A 106 10.18 -0.71 -14.98
CA ALA A 106 10.76 0.56 -15.39
C ALA A 106 9.72 1.71 -15.50
N ARG A 107 8.42 1.39 -15.52
CA ARG A 107 7.34 2.35 -15.77
C ARG A 107 6.09 2.05 -14.96
N VAL A 108 5.52 3.08 -14.36
CA VAL A 108 4.26 3.07 -13.61
C VAL A 108 3.14 3.62 -14.49
N ASP A 109 1.95 2.99 -14.48
CA ASP A 109 0.77 3.58 -15.09
C ASP A 109 0.35 4.87 -14.38
N LEU A 110 0.27 5.97 -15.14
CA LEU A 110 -0.12 7.27 -14.61
C LEU A 110 -1.64 7.46 -14.48
N ARG A 111 -2.49 6.55 -14.99
CA ARG A 111 -3.95 6.70 -14.88
C ARG A 111 -4.42 6.78 -13.42
N PRO A 112 -4.00 5.88 -12.50
CA PRO A 112 -4.32 6.01 -11.07
C PRO A 112 -3.71 7.27 -10.46
N VAL A 113 -2.48 7.62 -10.82
CA VAL A 113 -1.78 8.82 -10.30
C VAL A 113 -2.54 10.09 -10.64
N ARG A 114 -2.96 10.25 -11.89
CA ARG A 114 -3.76 11.41 -12.33
C ARG A 114 -5.11 11.46 -11.63
N ARG A 115 -5.76 10.31 -11.41
CA ARG A 115 -7.03 10.22 -10.67
C ARG A 115 -6.86 10.60 -9.20
N PHE A 116 -5.76 10.19 -8.58
CA PHE A 116 -5.40 10.57 -7.21
C PHE A 116 -5.23 12.09 -7.09
N LEU A 117 -4.43 12.68 -8.00
CA LEU A 117 -4.15 14.12 -8.02
C LEU A 117 -5.40 14.97 -8.33
N ALA A 118 -6.33 14.46 -9.12
CA ALA A 118 -7.61 15.14 -9.40
C ALA A 118 -8.54 15.22 -8.17
N GLY A 119 -8.25 14.52 -7.07
CA GLY A 119 -8.96 14.63 -5.80
C GLY A 119 -10.33 13.94 -5.71
N GLY A 120 -10.86 13.42 -6.82
CA GLY A 120 -12.15 12.72 -6.90
C GLY A 120 -12.09 11.19 -6.81
N ALA A 121 -10.95 10.61 -6.43
CA ALA A 121 -10.81 9.16 -6.31
C ALA A 121 -11.58 8.59 -5.11
N ARG A 122 -12.22 7.43 -5.29
CA ARG A 122 -12.64 6.59 -4.15
C ARG A 122 -11.44 5.81 -3.65
N PHE A 123 -11.25 5.78 -2.33
CA PHE A 123 -10.21 5.00 -1.69
C PHE A 123 -10.75 3.62 -1.25
N PRO A 124 -9.89 2.60 -1.15
CA PRO A 124 -8.47 2.60 -1.52
C PRO A 124 -8.28 2.62 -3.05
N LEU A 125 -7.34 3.45 -3.51
CA LEU A 125 -6.92 3.52 -4.91
C LEU A 125 -5.55 2.86 -5.04
N ALA A 126 -5.50 1.71 -5.71
CA ALA A 126 -4.27 1.00 -5.98
C ALA A 126 -3.58 1.50 -7.27
N GLY A 127 -2.26 1.52 -7.26
CA GLY A 127 -1.41 1.80 -8.41
C GLY A 127 -0.35 0.72 -8.58
N ASP A 128 0.38 0.76 -9.69
CA ASP A 128 1.41 -0.22 -10.02
C ASP A 128 2.53 -0.25 -8.96
N ASP A 129 2.87 -1.45 -8.47
CA ASP A 129 4.06 -1.66 -7.65
C ASP A 129 5.31 -1.73 -8.56
N PRO A 130 6.33 -0.86 -8.37
CA PRO A 130 7.56 -0.92 -9.16
C PRO A 130 8.44 -2.15 -8.88
N ARG A 131 8.28 -2.82 -7.73
CA ARG A 131 9.05 -4.01 -7.34
C ARG A 131 8.41 -5.32 -7.77
N ASP A 132 7.08 -5.37 -7.84
CA ASP A 132 6.34 -6.54 -8.32
C ASP A 132 5.40 -6.17 -9.49
N PRO A 133 5.73 -6.56 -10.73
CA PRO A 133 4.91 -6.28 -11.90
C PRO A 133 3.49 -6.86 -11.82
N ARG A 134 3.24 -7.82 -10.94
CA ARG A 134 1.94 -8.49 -10.77
C ARG A 134 1.09 -7.89 -9.65
N ARG A 135 1.63 -6.95 -8.87
CA ARG A 135 0.93 -6.36 -7.72
C ARG A 135 0.60 -4.90 -7.96
N SER A 136 -0.44 -4.48 -7.27
CA SER A 136 -0.81 -3.08 -7.11
C SER A 136 -0.96 -2.77 -5.63
N LYS A 137 -0.51 -1.60 -5.23
CA LYS A 137 -0.51 -1.15 -3.83
C LYS A 137 -1.13 0.23 -3.70
N VAL A 138 -1.62 0.55 -2.51
CA VAL A 138 -2.04 1.91 -2.19
C VAL A 138 -0.83 2.83 -2.17
N PHE A 139 -1.04 4.06 -2.62
CA PHE A 139 0.04 5.01 -2.85
C PHE A 139 -0.39 6.44 -2.50
N SER A 140 0.62 7.29 -2.32
CA SER A 140 0.52 8.75 -2.30
C SER A 140 1.32 9.30 -3.48
N ALA A 141 0.84 10.35 -4.12
CA ALA A 141 1.53 10.95 -5.27
C ALA A 141 1.44 12.47 -5.26
N ALA A 142 2.50 13.11 -5.76
CA ALA A 142 2.56 14.55 -5.94
C ALA A 142 3.25 14.91 -7.26
N ARG A 143 2.92 16.07 -7.80
CA ARG A 143 3.59 16.65 -8.96
C ARG A 143 4.90 17.32 -8.53
N ILE A 144 5.91 17.27 -9.39
CA ILE A 144 7.18 17.99 -9.23
C ILE A 144 7.38 18.89 -10.44
N PRO A 145 7.73 20.18 -10.26
CA PRO A 145 7.55 20.96 -9.03
C PRO A 145 6.08 21.06 -8.60
N ALA A 146 5.85 21.45 -7.34
CA ALA A 146 4.51 21.65 -6.79
C ALA A 146 3.70 22.65 -7.63
N GLU A 147 4.36 23.71 -8.08
CA GLU A 147 3.80 24.76 -8.94
C GLU A 147 4.64 24.95 -10.20
N GLY A 148 4.03 25.41 -11.30
CA GLY A 148 4.73 25.66 -12.56
C GLY A 148 4.69 24.49 -13.56
N PRO A 149 5.65 24.39 -14.50
CA PRO A 149 5.65 23.34 -15.53
C PRO A 149 5.96 21.98 -14.91
N LEU A 150 5.10 20.98 -15.16
CA LEU A 150 5.31 19.61 -14.67
C LEU A 150 6.67 19.08 -15.17
N GLN A 151 7.55 18.65 -14.28
CA GLN A 151 8.81 17.96 -14.59
C GLN A 151 8.70 16.46 -14.35
N GLY A 152 7.89 16.05 -13.36
CA GLY A 152 7.69 14.64 -13.03
C GLY A 152 6.71 14.45 -11.88
N TYR A 153 6.75 13.27 -11.27
CA TYR A 153 5.93 12.92 -10.11
C TYR A 153 6.76 12.29 -9.01
N LEU A 154 6.48 12.65 -7.77
CA LEU A 154 6.88 11.85 -6.62
C LEU A 154 5.81 10.78 -6.39
N TYR A 155 6.20 9.51 -6.44
CA TYR A 155 5.32 8.37 -6.23
C TYR A 155 5.77 7.60 -5.00
N VAL A 156 4.89 7.51 -4.00
CA VAL A 156 5.18 6.90 -2.70
C VAL A 156 4.25 5.71 -2.48
N ILE A 157 4.81 4.50 -2.41
CA ILE A 157 4.06 3.30 -2.04
C ILE A 157 3.86 3.28 -0.53
N LEU A 158 2.64 3.02 -0.09
CA LEU A 158 2.23 2.94 1.31
C LEU A 158 2.02 1.46 1.67
N GLY A 159 2.97 0.85 2.38
CA GLY A 159 2.98 -0.59 2.67
C GLY A 159 4.12 -1.30 1.95
N SER A 160 5.33 -1.13 2.47
CA SER A 160 6.55 -1.77 1.97
C SER A 160 6.52 -3.30 2.13
N GLU A 161 7.31 -4.02 1.33
CA GLU A 161 7.46 -5.48 1.48
C GLU A 161 7.93 -5.89 2.89
N LYS A 162 8.72 -5.05 3.57
CA LYS A 162 9.15 -5.30 4.95
C LYS A 162 7.95 -5.30 5.89
N TYR A 163 7.05 -4.33 5.73
CA TYR A 163 5.79 -4.30 6.49
C TYR A 163 4.94 -5.54 6.19
N ASP A 164 4.76 -5.88 4.91
CA ASP A 164 4.01 -7.08 4.50
C ASP A 164 4.58 -8.36 5.14
N SER A 165 5.90 -8.51 5.15
CA SER A 165 6.58 -9.68 5.72
C SER A 165 6.42 -9.81 7.24
N ILE A 166 6.45 -8.68 7.96
CA ILE A 166 6.25 -8.64 9.41
C ILE A 166 4.79 -8.94 9.74
N VAL A 167 3.83 -8.33 9.02
CA VAL A 167 2.40 -8.60 9.18
C VAL A 167 2.11 -10.08 8.93
N GLN A 168 2.64 -10.66 7.87
CA GLN A 168 2.43 -12.07 7.54
C GLN A 168 3.04 -13.01 8.60
N SER A 169 4.23 -12.67 9.13
CA SER A 169 4.88 -13.44 10.19
C SER A 169 4.13 -13.36 11.53
N LEU A 170 3.56 -12.18 11.85
CA LEU A 170 2.76 -11.98 13.06
C LEU A 170 1.39 -12.65 12.97
N GLN A 171 0.71 -12.60 11.83
CA GLN A 171 -0.55 -13.33 11.63
C GLN A 171 -0.36 -14.83 11.82
N GLY A 172 0.73 -15.40 11.28
CA GLY A 172 1.07 -16.81 11.48
C GLY A 172 1.27 -17.18 12.96
N SER A 173 1.96 -16.34 13.73
CA SER A 173 2.24 -16.63 15.14
C SER A 173 1.03 -16.44 16.07
N TYR A 174 0.18 -15.42 15.82
CA TYR A 174 -1.04 -15.18 16.60
C TYR A 174 -2.07 -16.30 16.41
N ILE A 175 -2.24 -16.80 15.18
CA ILE A 175 -3.16 -17.91 14.90
C ILE A 175 -2.72 -19.18 15.62
N LEU A 176 -1.42 -19.48 15.60
CA LEU A 176 -0.86 -20.63 16.32
C LEU A 176 -1.06 -20.50 17.84
N ARG A 177 -0.85 -19.30 18.39
CA ARG A 177 -1.01 -19.04 19.83
C ARG A 177 -2.49 -19.05 20.28
N ALA A 178 -3.40 -18.59 19.43
CA ALA A 178 -4.85 -18.67 19.67
C ALA A 178 -5.39 -20.10 19.52
N SER A 179 -4.76 -20.95 18.71
CA SER A 179 -5.11 -22.37 18.60
C SER A 179 -4.55 -23.25 19.74
N SER A 180 -3.58 -22.72 20.50
CA SER A 180 -2.99 -23.39 21.66
C SER A 180 -3.65 -23.04 23.00
N TRP A 181 -4.81 -22.36 22.98
CA TRP A 181 -5.60 -22.04 24.16
C TRP A 181 -6.98 -22.69 24.08
#